data_AF-K6WI13-F1
#
_entry.id   AF-K6WI13-F1
#
_cell.length_a   1.000
_cell.length_b   1.000
_cell.length_c   1.000
_cell.angle_alpha   90.00
_cell.angle_beta   90.00
_cell.angle_gamma   90.00
#
_symmetry.space_group_name_H-M   'P 1'
#
loop_
_entity.id
_entity.type
_entity.pdbx_description
1 polymer ?
#
loop_
_entity_poly.entity_id
_entity_poly.type
_entity_poly.pdbx_seq_one_letter_code
_entity_poly.pdbx_strand_id
1 'polypeptide(L)'
;RDSFCDVGAPALIMRVSALKKAGHLREELIRTNDFELYLRLAMFGSVARTNRVLGVRRVHDAQLSTPFIEHRVLDFTEHERAFESFFDHEGAALPDAPELRELARRRMGDYAYWFAVSQRVTRRPEAGAAFAYAADRRRAPSWRPPVSFLFKTRWLRSLYRMGKRVVHDGQPLPPSFDVPQI
;
A
#
# COMPACT_ATOMS: atom_id res chain seq x y z
N ARG A 1 -8.82 2.53 -5.60
CA ARG A 1 -8.22 1.41 -4.84
C ARG A 1 -7.13 2.03 -3.99
N ASP A 2 -7.36 2.23 -2.69
CA ASP A 2 -6.37 2.84 -1.79
C ASP A 2 -5.51 1.71 -1.19
N SER A 3 -4.49 1.26 -1.92
CA SER A 3 -3.43 0.40 -1.36
C SER A 3 -2.55 1.24 -0.43
N PHE A 4 -1.98 0.65 0.62
CA PHE A 4 -1.08 1.39 1.53
C PHE A 4 0.17 1.87 0.76
N CYS A 5 0.74 1.00 -0.09
CA CYS A 5 1.66 1.40 -1.14
C CYS A 5 0.88 1.76 -2.43
N ASP A 6 0.86 3.05 -2.78
CA ASP A 6 0.25 3.60 -4.03
C ASP A 6 1.30 3.72 -5.16
N VAL A 7 2.51 3.19 -4.95
CA VAL A 7 3.56 3.14 -5.98
C VAL A 7 3.37 1.85 -6.77
N GLY A 8 2.86 1.96 -8.00
CA GLY A 8 2.75 0.81 -8.88
C GLY A 8 4.14 0.35 -9.31
N ALA A 9 4.46 -0.93 -9.07
CA ALA A 9 5.76 -1.50 -9.46
C ALA A 9 6.22 -1.22 -10.91
N PRO A 10 5.32 -1.24 -11.93
CA PRO A 10 5.70 -0.91 -13.31
C PRO A 10 6.08 0.56 -13.53
N ALA A 11 5.80 1.45 -12.57
CA ALA A 11 6.03 2.89 -12.68
C ALA A 11 7.27 3.36 -11.90
N LEU A 12 8.02 2.45 -11.27
CA LEU A 12 9.25 2.81 -10.58
C LEU A 12 10.43 2.84 -11.55
N ILE A 13 11.10 3.99 -11.63
CA ILE A 13 12.37 4.14 -12.36
C ILE A 13 13.46 4.32 -11.31
N MET A 14 14.53 3.54 -11.44
CA MET A 14 15.64 3.53 -10.51
C MET A 14 16.98 3.45 -11.24
N ARG A 15 18.04 3.93 -10.59
CA ARG A 15 19.40 3.74 -11.10
C ARG A 15 19.80 2.28 -10.94
N VAL A 16 20.38 1.68 -11.98
CA VAL A 16 20.90 0.31 -11.93
C VAL A 16 21.91 0.13 -10.81
N SER A 17 22.75 1.14 -10.56
CA SER A 17 23.72 1.11 -9.46
C SER A 17 23.06 1.05 -8.08
N ALA A 18 21.92 1.73 -7.88
CA ALA A 18 21.17 1.66 -6.62
C ALA A 18 20.47 0.29 -6.47
N LEU A 19 19.89 -0.25 -7.55
CA LEU A 19 19.28 -1.58 -7.54
C LEU A 19 20.32 -2.68 -7.21
N LYS A 20 21.50 -2.63 -7.81
CA LYS A 20 22.59 -3.57 -7.51
C LYS A 20 23.06 -3.49 -6.06
N LYS A 21 23.04 -2.30 -5.47
CA LYS A 21 23.36 -2.10 -4.04
C LYS A 21 22.25 -2.58 -3.11
N ALA A 22 20.98 -2.38 -3.51
CA ALA A 22 19.84 -2.87 -2.75
C ALA A 22 19.85 -4.41 -2.71
N GLY A 23 20.12 -5.05 -3.85
CA GLY A 23 20.11 -6.51 -3.99
C GLY A 23 18.78 -7.03 -4.50
N HIS A 24 18.53 -8.32 -4.29
CA HIS A 24 17.34 -9.03 -4.76
C HIS A 24 16.10 -8.73 -3.91
N LEU A 25 14.93 -9.09 -4.45
CA LEU A 25 13.68 -9.13 -3.69
C LEU A 25 13.79 -10.17 -2.56
N ARG A 26 13.15 -9.90 -1.42
CA ARG A 26 13.04 -10.88 -0.33
C ARG A 26 11.93 -11.88 -0.65
N GLU A 27 12.27 -13.15 -0.74
CA GLU A 27 11.34 -14.21 -1.14
C GLU A 27 10.31 -14.53 -0.05
N GLU A 28 10.62 -14.21 1.21
CA GLU A 28 9.73 -14.39 2.36
C GLU A 28 8.52 -13.46 2.33
N LEU A 29 8.59 -12.40 1.52
CA LEU A 29 7.54 -11.39 1.33
C LEU A 29 6.83 -11.60 -0.01
N ILE A 30 5.83 -12.48 -0.04
CA ILE A 30 5.15 -12.85 -1.29
C ILE A 30 4.46 -11.65 -1.94
N ARG A 31 3.83 -10.77 -1.15
CA ARG A 31 2.96 -9.69 -1.65
C ARG A 31 3.61 -8.31 -1.71
N THR A 32 4.58 -8.07 -0.83
CA THR A 32 5.14 -6.74 -0.53
C THR A 32 6.66 -6.70 -0.65
N ASN A 33 7.27 -7.69 -1.32
CA ASN A 33 8.70 -7.69 -1.63
C ASN A 33 9.14 -6.46 -2.42
N ASP A 34 8.31 -5.99 -3.35
CA ASP A 34 8.55 -4.80 -4.15
C ASP A 34 8.57 -3.56 -3.25
N PHE A 35 7.59 -3.43 -2.36
CA PHE A 35 7.52 -2.36 -1.37
C PHE A 35 8.74 -2.35 -0.43
N GLU A 36 9.16 -3.52 0.08
CA GLU A 36 10.36 -3.63 0.91
C GLU A 36 11.62 -3.19 0.14
N LEU A 37 11.76 -3.61 -1.12
CA LEU A 37 12.85 -3.15 -1.98
C LEU A 37 12.85 -1.62 -2.14
N TYR A 38 11.67 -0.99 -2.19
CA TYR A 38 11.58 0.47 -2.31
C TYR A 38 12.08 1.19 -1.07
N LEU A 39 11.85 0.63 0.12
CA LEU A 39 12.40 1.15 1.37
C LEU A 39 13.93 1.09 1.37
N ARG A 40 14.51 -0.04 0.94
CA ARG A 40 15.97 -0.16 0.76
C ARG A 40 16.52 0.83 -0.27
N LEU A 41 15.86 0.97 -1.42
CA LEU A 41 16.28 1.92 -2.45
C LEU A 41 16.27 3.36 -1.95
N ALA A 42 15.31 3.74 -1.11
CA ALA A 42 15.22 5.07 -0.52
C ALA A 42 16.39 5.41 0.40
N MET A 43 17.16 4.41 0.88
CA MET A 43 18.38 4.65 1.66
C MET A 43 19.55 5.16 0.82
N PHE A 44 19.55 4.94 -0.51
CA PHE A 44 20.68 5.29 -1.37
C PHE A 44 20.58 6.70 -1.98
N GLY A 45 19.53 7.46 -1.69
CA GLY A 45 19.41 8.84 -2.10
C GLY A 45 17.99 9.35 -2.18
N SER A 46 17.84 10.57 -2.70
CA SER A 46 16.56 11.25 -2.81
C SER A 46 15.62 10.54 -3.79
N VAL A 47 14.34 10.49 -3.41
CA VAL A 47 13.25 9.95 -4.24
C VAL A 47 12.44 11.11 -4.80
N ALA A 48 12.18 11.09 -6.11
CA ALA A 48 11.30 12.04 -6.78
C ALA A 48 10.00 11.36 -7.18
N ARG A 49 8.89 12.11 -7.13
CA ARG A 49 7.57 11.64 -7.57
C ARG A 49 7.14 12.43 -8.80
N THR A 50 6.60 11.71 -9.80
CA THR A 50 5.90 12.31 -10.93
C THR A 50 4.42 11.98 -10.90
N ASN A 51 3.59 12.85 -11.47
CA ASN A 51 2.16 12.62 -11.70
C ASN A 51 1.87 12.18 -13.15
N ARG A 52 2.91 11.94 -13.95
CA ARG A 52 2.78 11.48 -15.34
C ARG A 52 2.47 9.99 -15.39
N VAL A 53 1.75 9.59 -16.43
CA VAL A 53 1.48 8.18 -16.72
C VAL A 53 2.76 7.55 -17.25
N LEU A 54 3.28 6.55 -16.53
CA LEU A 54 4.50 5.82 -16.91
C LEU A 54 4.21 4.43 -17.47
N GLY A 55 2.98 3.94 -17.33
CA GLY A 55 2.59 2.63 -17.83
C GLY A 55 1.12 2.35 -17.67
N VAL A 56 0.65 1.34 -18.40
CA VAL A 56 -0.71 0.81 -18.34
C VAL A 56 -0.62 -0.63 -17.84
N ARG A 57 -1.35 -0.95 -16.77
CA ARG A 57 -1.41 -2.30 -16.20
C ARG A 57 -2.75 -2.94 -16.52
N ARG A 58 -2.73 -4.14 -17.10
CA ARG A 58 -3.92 -4.99 -17.23
C ARG A 58 -4.32 -5.57 -15.86
N VAL A 59 -5.60 -5.51 -15.53
CA VAL A 59 -6.19 -6.14 -14.34
C VAL A 59 -6.92 -7.40 -14.80
N HIS A 60 -6.72 -8.50 -14.07
CA HIS A 60 -7.36 -9.79 -14.32
C HIS A 60 -7.54 -10.53 -12.99
N ASP A 61 -8.37 -11.58 -12.96
CA ASP A 61 -8.78 -12.23 -11.70
C ASP A 61 -7.66 -13.06 -11.08
N ALA A 62 -6.79 -13.67 -11.89
CA ALA A 62 -5.62 -14.44 -11.43
C ALA A 62 -4.44 -13.56 -10.96
N GLN A 63 -4.67 -12.32 -10.52
CA GLN A 63 -3.60 -11.48 -10.00
C GLN A 63 -3.19 -11.92 -8.59
N LEU A 64 -1.88 -11.86 -8.32
CA LEU A 64 -1.33 -12.10 -6.98
C LEU A 64 -1.99 -11.22 -5.91
N SER A 65 -2.41 -9.99 -6.27
CA SER A 65 -3.08 -9.07 -5.37
C SER A 65 -4.55 -9.40 -5.08
N THR A 66 -5.20 -10.27 -5.85
CA THR A 66 -6.63 -10.59 -5.71
C THR A 66 -7.02 -11.03 -4.28
N PRO A 67 -6.38 -12.07 -3.68
CA PRO A 67 -6.75 -12.51 -2.33
C PRO A 67 -6.54 -11.43 -1.26
N PHE A 68 -5.55 -10.55 -1.44
CA PHE A 68 -5.26 -9.44 -0.50
C PHE A 68 -6.24 -8.27 -0.66
N ILE A 69 -6.82 -8.10 -1.84
CA ILE A 69 -7.88 -7.10 -2.07
C ILE A 69 -9.18 -7.56 -1.42
N GLU A 70 -9.47 -8.85 -1.48
CA GLU A 70 -10.64 -9.47 -0.85
C GLU A 70 -10.52 -9.47 0.68
N HIS A 71 -9.32 -9.74 1.20
CA HIS A 71 -9.00 -9.77 2.63
C HIS A 71 -8.06 -8.63 3.03
N ARG A 72 -8.63 -7.46 3.32
CA ARG A 72 -7.83 -6.24 3.51
C ARG A 72 -6.99 -6.24 4.77
N VAL A 73 -7.41 -6.98 5.80
CA VAL A 73 -6.60 -7.18 7.01
C VAL A 73 -5.32 -7.96 6.67
N LEU A 74 -5.39 -8.93 5.76
CA LEU A 74 -4.21 -9.65 5.27
C LEU A 74 -3.25 -8.71 4.50
N ASP A 75 -3.79 -7.82 3.66
CA ASP A 75 -2.98 -6.79 2.97
C ASP A 75 -2.28 -5.87 3.99
N PHE A 76 -2.95 -5.49 5.09
CA PHE A 76 -2.29 -4.72 6.14
C PHE A 76 -1.16 -5.50 6.81
N THR A 77 -1.40 -6.76 7.17
CA THR A 77 -0.37 -7.62 7.75
C THR A 77 0.85 -7.77 6.84
N GLU A 78 0.66 -7.94 5.53
CA GLU A 78 1.78 -8.05 4.59
C GLU A 78 2.60 -6.75 4.46
N HIS A 79 1.97 -5.59 4.54
CA HIS A 79 2.70 -4.31 4.54
C HIS A 79 3.45 -4.10 5.86
N GLU A 80 2.86 -4.51 6.98
CA GLU A 80 3.55 -4.52 8.27
C GLU A 80 4.77 -5.45 8.25
N ARG A 81 4.63 -6.67 7.71
CA ARG A 81 5.76 -7.61 7.53
C ARG A 81 6.90 -7.01 6.70
N ALA A 82 6.58 -6.23 5.66
CA ALA A 82 7.61 -5.54 4.87
C ALA A 82 8.35 -4.46 5.69
N PHE A 83 7.63 -3.69 6.51
CA PHE A 83 8.28 -2.73 7.41
C PHE A 83 9.15 -3.43 8.45
N GLU A 84 8.64 -4.47 9.10
CA GLU A 84 9.38 -5.22 10.10
C GLU A 84 10.64 -5.83 9.46
N SER A 85 10.51 -6.47 8.29
CA SER A 85 11.66 -6.98 7.53
C SER A 85 12.69 -5.89 7.22
N PHE A 86 12.26 -4.70 6.84
CA PHE A 86 13.16 -3.58 6.55
C PHE A 86 13.88 -3.09 7.82
N PHE A 87 13.14 -2.84 8.91
CA PHE A 87 13.70 -2.32 10.16
C PHE A 87 14.51 -3.34 10.95
N ASP A 88 14.29 -4.63 10.74
CA ASP A 88 15.13 -5.70 11.31
C ASP A 88 16.45 -5.88 10.54
N HIS A 89 16.61 -5.23 9.38
CA HIS A 89 17.81 -5.31 8.54
C HIS A 89 18.34 -3.90 8.19
N GLU A 90 18.24 -3.47 6.92
CA GLU A 90 18.88 -2.25 6.43
C GLU A 90 18.34 -0.99 7.14
N GLY A 91 17.04 -0.97 7.43
CA GLY A 91 16.39 0.13 8.12
C GLY A 91 16.87 0.34 9.56
N ALA A 92 17.50 -0.67 10.19
CA ALA A 92 18.08 -0.54 11.53
C ALA A 92 19.23 0.48 11.58
N ALA A 93 19.87 0.75 10.44
CA ALA A 93 20.97 1.71 10.34
C ALA A 93 20.49 3.18 10.29
N LEU A 94 19.19 3.43 10.21
CA LEU A 94 18.64 4.78 10.24
C LEU A 94 18.76 5.38 11.66
N PRO A 95 19.18 6.65 11.81
CA PRO A 95 19.31 7.29 13.12
C PRO A 95 18.02 7.30 13.95
N ASP A 96 16.87 7.33 13.26
CA ASP A 96 15.51 7.40 13.81
C ASP A 96 14.71 6.12 13.55
N ALA A 97 15.40 4.96 13.39
CA ALA A 97 14.75 3.69 13.08
C ALA A 97 13.63 3.30 14.07
N PRO A 98 13.80 3.39 15.41
CA PRO A 98 12.73 3.05 16.36
C PRO A 98 11.49 3.95 16.21
N GLU A 99 11.69 5.25 16.02
CA GLU A 99 10.62 6.23 15.84
C GLU A 99 9.87 6.00 14.53
N LEU A 100 10.60 5.75 13.44
CA LEU A 100 10.02 5.47 12.12
C LEU A 100 9.26 4.13 12.11
N ARG A 101 9.77 3.10 12.80
CA ARG A 101 9.07 1.81 12.95
C ARG A 101 7.75 1.96 13.70
N GLU A 102 7.77 2.65 14.84
CA GLU A 102 6.54 2.93 15.60
C GLU A 102 5.58 3.84 14.81
N LEU A 103 6.10 4.81 14.05
CA LEU A 103 5.28 5.63 13.16
C LEU A 103 4.60 4.78 12.07
N ALA A 104 5.34 3.89 11.41
CA ALA A 104 4.80 2.99 10.39
C ALA A 104 3.68 2.11 10.99
N ARG A 105 3.94 1.48 12.14
CA ARG A 105 2.96 0.67 12.89
C ARG A 105 1.69 1.46 13.22
N ARG A 106 1.83 2.66 13.78
CA ARG A 106 0.67 3.53 14.10
C ARG A 106 -0.12 3.92 12.87
N ARG A 107 0.57 4.27 11.78
CA ARG A 107 -0.08 4.62 10.50
C ARG A 107 -0.86 3.46 9.91
N MET A 108 -0.33 2.23 9.99
CA MET A 108 -1.05 1.02 9.60
C MET A 108 -2.34 0.86 10.41
N GLY A 109 -2.26 1.05 11.72
CA GLY A 109 -3.44 1.04 12.59
C GLY A 109 -4.47 2.13 12.24
N ASP A 110 -4.02 3.34 11.89
CA ASP A 110 -4.92 4.43 11.45
C ASP A 110 -5.65 4.09 10.15
N TYR A 111 -4.97 3.50 9.16
CA TYR A 111 -5.61 3.05 7.92
C TYR A 111 -6.62 1.92 8.19
N ALA A 112 -6.26 0.96 9.03
CA ALA A 112 -7.15 -0.15 9.41
C ALA A 112 -8.40 0.34 10.14
N TYR A 113 -8.27 1.37 11.00
CA TYR A 113 -9.42 1.99 11.67
C TYR A 113 -10.43 2.55 10.67
N TRP A 114 -9.97 3.38 9.73
CA TRP A 114 -10.86 4.00 8.75
C TRP A 114 -11.44 2.99 7.77
N PHE A 115 -10.67 1.94 7.44
CA PHE A 115 -11.20 0.80 6.73
C PHE A 115 -12.32 0.12 7.52
N ALA A 116 -12.11 -0.18 8.81
CA ALA A 116 -13.13 -0.78 9.68
C ALA A 116 -14.42 0.04 9.75
N VAL A 117 -14.31 1.37 9.86
CA VAL A 117 -15.46 2.30 9.79
C VAL A 117 -16.20 2.15 8.46
N SER A 118 -15.48 2.15 7.34
CA SER A 118 -16.11 1.98 6.01
C SER A 118 -16.82 0.64 5.85
N GLN A 119 -16.25 -0.44 6.38
CA GLN A 119 -16.85 -1.77 6.37
C GLN A 119 -18.08 -1.85 7.27
N ARG A 120 -18.05 -1.17 8.43
CA ARG A 120 -19.20 -1.10 9.35
C ARG A 120 -20.38 -0.36 8.72
N VAL A 121 -20.13 0.75 8.04
CA VAL A 121 -21.15 1.52 7.31
C VAL A 121 -21.73 0.71 6.15
N THR A 122 -20.88 -0.04 5.43
CA THR A 122 -21.30 -0.88 4.30
C THR A 122 -21.79 -2.28 4.72
N ARG A 123 -21.88 -2.56 6.02
CA ARG A 123 -22.33 -3.84 6.63
C ARG A 123 -21.55 -5.08 6.13
N ARG A 124 -20.24 -4.95 5.97
CA ARG A 124 -19.34 -6.06 5.58
C ARG A 124 -18.72 -6.77 6.79
N PRO A 125 -18.39 -8.06 6.68
CA PRO A 125 -17.97 -8.88 7.82
C PRO A 125 -16.60 -8.52 8.41
N GLU A 126 -15.72 -7.86 7.64
CA GLU A 126 -14.33 -7.59 8.06
C GLU A 126 -14.16 -6.45 9.08
N ALA A 127 -15.24 -5.74 9.43
CA ALA A 127 -15.15 -4.57 10.30
C ALA A 127 -14.54 -4.91 11.67
N GLY A 128 -14.94 -6.03 12.28
CA GLY A 128 -14.46 -6.45 13.60
C GLY A 128 -12.95 -6.73 13.61
N ALA A 129 -12.47 -7.54 12.66
CA ALA A 129 -11.06 -7.87 12.53
C ALA A 129 -10.20 -6.63 12.26
N ALA A 130 -10.68 -5.70 11.43
CA ALA A 130 -9.99 -4.44 11.15
C ALA A 130 -9.94 -3.51 12.38
N PHE A 131 -11.00 -3.45 13.20
CA PHE A 131 -10.97 -2.70 14.47
C PHE A 131 -10.00 -3.31 15.48
N ALA A 132 -9.94 -4.64 15.57
CA ALA A 132 -8.99 -5.33 16.45
C ALA A 132 -7.54 -5.05 16.03
N TYR A 133 -7.23 -5.17 14.74
CA TYR A 133 -5.93 -4.82 14.18
C TYR A 133 -5.55 -3.36 14.50
N ALA A 134 -6.49 -2.43 14.28
CA ALA A 134 -6.27 -1.02 14.56
C ALA A 134 -6.02 -0.71 16.06
N ALA A 135 -6.79 -1.33 16.95
CA ALA A 135 -6.68 -1.09 18.39
C ALA A 135 -5.31 -1.52 18.95
N ASP A 136 -4.82 -2.69 18.51
CA ASP A 136 -3.51 -3.20 18.91
C ASP A 136 -2.38 -2.25 18.46
N ARG A 137 -2.36 -1.86 17.17
CA ARG A 137 -1.27 -1.06 16.61
C ARG A 137 -1.28 0.40 17.07
N ARG A 138 -2.45 0.97 17.35
CA ARG A 138 -2.58 2.38 17.81
C ARG A 138 -2.37 2.54 19.31
N ARG A 139 -2.36 1.43 20.08
CA ARG A 139 -2.41 1.45 21.56
C ARG A 139 -3.54 2.36 22.07
N ALA A 140 -4.65 2.38 21.35
CA ALA A 140 -5.77 3.27 21.59
C ALA A 140 -7.10 2.51 21.43
N PRO A 141 -8.13 2.85 22.19
CA PRO A 141 -9.43 2.20 22.06
C PRO A 141 -10.02 2.34 20.65
N SER A 142 -10.73 1.30 20.19
CA SER A 142 -11.41 1.25 18.88
C SER A 142 -12.49 2.30 18.67
N TRP A 143 -12.91 3.04 19.70
CA TRP A 143 -13.87 4.13 19.58
C TRP A 143 -13.20 5.50 19.35
N ARG A 144 -11.90 5.65 19.61
CA ARG A 144 -11.18 6.92 19.42
C ARG A 144 -10.67 7.04 17.98
N PRO A 145 -11.28 7.87 17.10
CA PRO A 145 -10.84 7.98 15.72
C PRO A 145 -9.45 8.65 15.63
N PRO A 146 -8.63 8.26 14.65
CA PRO A 146 -7.40 8.99 14.36
C PRO A 146 -7.76 10.28 13.62
N VAL A 147 -7.88 11.37 14.39
CA VAL A 147 -8.23 12.69 13.88
C VAL A 147 -7.18 13.26 12.91
N SER A 148 -5.94 12.77 12.98
CA SER A 148 -4.86 13.15 12.06
C SER A 148 -5.18 12.84 10.59
N PHE A 149 -6.11 11.90 10.34
CA PHE A 149 -6.57 11.54 9.00
C PHE A 149 -7.67 12.46 8.46
N LEU A 150 -8.43 13.12 9.32
CA LEU A 150 -9.50 14.04 8.90
C LEU A 150 -8.93 15.26 8.15
N PHE A 151 -7.68 15.64 8.46
CA PHE A 151 -6.96 16.70 7.77
C PHE A 151 -6.27 16.25 6.47
N LYS A 152 -6.21 14.93 6.19
CA LYS A 152 -5.79 14.41 4.88
C LYS A 152 -7.01 14.37 3.96
N THR A 153 -7.24 15.48 3.26
CA THR A 153 -8.32 15.80 2.29
C THR A 153 -8.58 14.77 1.16
N ARG A 154 -7.94 13.61 1.14
CA ARG A 154 -8.23 12.47 0.25
C ARG A 154 -9.36 11.56 0.74
N TRP A 155 -9.61 11.46 2.05
CA TRP A 155 -10.55 10.45 2.60
C TRP A 155 -12.03 10.75 2.28
N LEU A 156 -12.46 12.02 2.35
CA LEU A 156 -13.81 12.44 1.96
C LEU A 156 -14.11 12.15 0.47
N ARG A 157 -13.09 12.25 -0.40
CA ARG A 157 -13.22 11.88 -1.82
C ARG A 157 -13.29 10.37 -2.03
N SER A 158 -12.66 9.57 -1.16
CA SER A 158 -12.74 8.10 -1.19
C SER A 158 -14.14 7.62 -0.79
N LEU A 159 -14.75 8.19 0.27
CA LEU A 159 -16.16 7.94 0.62
C LEU A 159 -17.13 8.31 -0.52
N TYR A 160 -16.94 9.48 -1.14
CA TYR A 160 -17.73 9.92 -2.29
C TYR A 160 -17.57 8.98 -3.51
N ARG A 161 -16.37 8.48 -3.77
CA ARG A 161 -16.09 7.49 -4.83
C ARG A 161 -16.47 6.06 -4.47
N MET A 162 -16.68 5.75 -3.19
CA MET A 162 -17.13 4.43 -2.74
C MET A 162 -18.66 4.27 -2.94
N GLY A 163 -19.40 5.39 -2.91
CA GLY A 163 -20.82 5.44 -3.33
C GLY A 163 -21.02 5.42 -4.85
N LYS A 164 -20.06 5.94 -5.63
CA LYS A 164 -20.04 5.80 -7.09
C LYS A 164 -19.19 4.60 -7.49
N ARG A 165 -19.83 3.47 -7.80
CA ARG A 165 -19.24 2.46 -8.68
C ARG A 165 -18.80 3.20 -9.96
N VAL A 166 -17.52 3.57 -10.08
CA VAL A 166 -16.95 3.96 -11.37
C VAL A 166 -16.65 2.63 -12.06
N VAL A 167 -17.65 2.27 -12.86
CA VAL A 167 -17.78 1.12 -13.74
C VAL A 167 -16.64 1.13 -14.77
N HIS A 168 -16.13 -0.03 -15.15
CA HIS A 168 -15.76 -0.21 -16.56
C HIS A 168 -16.83 -1.07 -17.20
N ASP A 169 -17.74 -0.40 -17.88
CA ASP A 169 -18.52 -1.03 -18.93
C ASP A 169 -17.51 -1.59 -19.94
N GLY A 170 -17.79 -2.77 -20.47
CA GLY A 170 -16.89 -3.54 -21.33
C GLY A 170 -16.69 -2.91 -22.71
N GLN A 171 -16.37 -1.63 -22.77
CA GLN A 171 -15.94 -0.98 -23.99
C GLN A 171 -14.64 -1.68 -24.45
N PRO A 172 -14.63 -2.30 -25.63
CA PRO A 172 -13.42 -2.92 -26.15
C PRO A 172 -12.32 -1.86 -26.21
N LEU A 173 -11.09 -2.29 -25.89
CA LEU A 173 -9.92 -1.46 -26.05
C LEU A 173 -9.92 -0.89 -27.48
N PRO A 174 -9.60 0.40 -27.69
CA PRO A 174 -9.34 0.89 -29.03
C PRO A 174 -8.27 -0.02 -29.68
N PRO A 175 -8.34 -0.25 -31.01
CA PRO A 175 -7.41 -1.13 -31.71
C PRO A 175 -5.98 -0.78 -31.28
N SER A 176 -5.24 -1.83 -30.93
CA SER A 176 -3.94 -1.81 -30.26
C SER A 176 -3.05 -0.65 -30.71
N PHE A 177 -2.45 0.04 -29.74
CA PHE A 177 -1.22 0.78 -30.02
C PHE A 177 -0.22 -0.22 -30.63
N ASP A 178 0.20 0.03 -31.87
CA ASP A 178 1.26 -0.73 -32.52
C ASP A 178 2.51 -0.64 -31.65
N VAL A 179 2.83 -1.74 -30.97
CA VAL A 179 4.09 -1.90 -30.25
C VAL A 179 5.14 -2.14 -31.34
N PRO A 180 6.16 -1.27 -31.49
CA PRO A 180 7.24 -1.52 -32.43
C PRO A 180 7.88 -2.87 -32.07
N GLN A 181 7.86 -3.80 -33.02
CA GLN A 181 8.67 -5.01 -32.94
C GLN A 181 10.13 -4.57 -33.04
N ILE A 182 10.90 -4.76 -31.97
CA ILE A 182 12.36 -4.55 -31.95
C ILE A 182 13.02 -5.92 -32.12
#